data_AF-A0A1S4AXC4-F1
#
_entry.id   AF-A0A1S4AXC4-F1
#
_cell.length_a   1.000
_cell.length_b   1.000
_cell.length_c   1.000
_cell.angle_alpha   90.00
_cell.angle_beta   90.00
_cell.angle_gamma   90.00
#
_symmetry.space_group_name_H-M   'P 1'
#
loop_
_entity.id
_entity.type
_entity.pdbx_description
1 polymer ?
#
loop_
_entity_poly.entity_id
_entity_poly.type
_entity_poly.pdbx_seq_one_letter_code
_entity_poly.pdbx_strand_id
1 'polypeptide(L)'
;MNRRVRRKLARRGQEKVDFPELGECLTLDERGIVDWTRLPDDTVLQLFSCLNYRDRASLSSTCRTWRTLGVSPSLWQVLDLRPHKCDSDAAVALAPRCRNLQKLRFRGAESADAIIQLQAKSLCEISGDYCRKITDATLSVIAARHESLESLQLGPDFCERISSDAIKAIAICCPQLRRLRLSGIREVDGDAINALARHCRNLMDIGLIDCLNVDELALGNVLSLRFLSVAGTTNMKWSLALQNWSKLPNLMGLDVSRTDIIPNAALRLFSSSPCLKILCALYCPALEQDASFVSNNNHKGKLLLSFFTDIFKEVASLFADTTNKERNVFMEWRNLKTKDRKMDDVMNWLEWILSHSLL
;
A
#
# COMPACT_ATOMS: atom_id res chain seq x y z
N MET A 1 2.93 -9.90 35.99
CA MET A 1 2.44 -11.29 35.93
C MET A 1 1.88 -11.56 34.54
N ASN A 2 2.65 -12.22 33.67
CA ASN A 2 2.29 -12.45 32.27
C ASN A 2 1.40 -13.69 32.13
N ARG A 3 0.14 -13.48 31.73
CA ARG A 3 -0.84 -14.55 31.50
C ARG A 3 -0.69 -15.06 30.05
N ARG A 4 0.03 -16.17 29.87
CA ARG A 4 0.10 -16.91 28.59
C ARG A 4 -1.24 -17.63 28.35
N VAL A 5 -1.96 -17.25 27.29
CA VAL A 5 -3.16 -17.95 26.83
C VAL A 5 -2.72 -19.16 25.99
N ARG A 6 -2.90 -20.38 26.53
CA ARG A 6 -2.82 -21.64 25.76
C ARG A 6 -4.15 -21.85 25.03
N ARG A 7 -4.15 -21.75 23.69
CA ARG A 7 -5.27 -22.25 22.87
C ARG A 7 -5.15 -23.77 22.73
N LYS A 8 -6.12 -24.51 23.28
CA LYS A 8 -6.32 -25.94 23.01
C LYS A 8 -6.94 -26.10 21.61
N LEU A 9 -6.22 -26.75 20.69
CA LEU A 9 -6.80 -27.26 19.44
C LEU A 9 -7.44 -28.62 19.74
N ALA A 10 -8.77 -28.70 19.59
CA ALA A 10 -9.52 -29.94 19.66
C ALA A 10 -9.31 -30.74 18.36
N ARG A 11 -8.88 -32.00 18.48
CA ARG A 11 -8.77 -32.93 17.34
C ARG A 11 -10.18 -33.39 16.95
N ARG A 12 -10.57 -33.18 15.69
CA ARG A 12 -11.72 -33.83 15.04
C ARG A 12 -11.23 -34.59 13.81
N GLY A 13 -11.64 -35.86 13.70
CA GLY A 13 -11.69 -36.64 12.47
C GLY A 13 -10.36 -37.22 11.97
N GLN A 14 -10.17 -38.52 12.15
CA GLN A 14 -9.19 -39.30 11.42
C GLN A 14 -9.71 -39.52 9.98
N GLU A 15 -9.07 -38.91 9.00
CA GLU A 15 -8.97 -39.48 7.66
C GLU A 15 -7.49 -39.65 7.35
N LYS A 16 -7.07 -40.90 7.16
CA LYS A 16 -5.71 -41.25 6.75
C LYS A 16 -5.52 -40.78 5.31
N VAL A 17 -4.70 -39.76 5.12
CA VAL A 17 -4.14 -39.40 3.83
C VAL A 17 -2.70 -39.92 3.83
N ASP A 18 -2.44 -40.96 3.04
CA ASP A 18 -1.10 -41.50 2.84
C ASP A 18 -0.25 -40.47 2.09
N PHE A 19 0.82 -40.01 2.74
CA PHE A 19 1.86 -39.19 2.11
C PHE A 19 2.93 -40.12 1.50
N PRO A 20 3.40 -39.87 0.27
CA PRO A 20 4.53 -40.61 -0.30
C PRO A 20 5.79 -40.35 0.55
N GLU A 21 6.53 -41.42 0.80
CA GLU A 21 7.76 -41.46 1.59
C GLU A 21 8.76 -40.38 1.14
N LEU A 22 8.99 -39.39 2.00
CA LEU A 22 10.14 -38.51 1.91
C LEU A 22 11.39 -39.34 2.28
N GLY A 23 12.18 -39.65 1.26
CA GLY A 23 13.48 -40.30 1.39
C GLY A 23 14.44 -39.49 2.27
N GLU A 24 15.24 -40.24 3.03
CA GLU A 24 16.23 -39.81 4.03
C GLU A 24 15.65 -39.18 5.30
N CYS A 25 15.09 -40.09 6.11
CA CYS A 25 14.64 -39.86 7.48
C CYS A 25 15.75 -39.23 8.33
N LEU A 26 15.44 -38.11 8.99
CA LEU A 26 16.21 -37.54 10.09
C LEU A 26 16.49 -38.65 11.11
N THR A 27 17.70 -39.23 11.09
CA THR A 27 18.07 -40.29 12.02
C THR A 27 18.01 -39.72 13.44
N LEU A 28 17.03 -40.17 14.23
CA LEU A 28 16.92 -39.84 15.64
C LEU A 28 18.20 -40.29 16.35
N ASP A 29 18.89 -39.37 17.04
CA ASP A 29 19.92 -39.75 18.01
C ASP A 29 19.27 -40.69 19.05
N GLU A 30 20.02 -41.59 19.69
CA GLU A 30 19.53 -42.64 20.62
C GLU A 30 18.72 -42.07 21.82
N ARG A 31 18.68 -40.73 21.96
CA ARG A 31 17.91 -39.95 22.93
C ARG A 31 16.58 -39.37 22.42
N GLY A 32 16.17 -39.64 21.18
CA GLY A 32 14.95 -39.09 20.57
C GLY A 32 15.01 -37.58 20.29
N ILE A 33 16.21 -37.00 20.23
CA ILE A 33 16.42 -35.58 19.95
C ILE A 33 16.54 -35.39 18.43
N VAL A 34 15.68 -34.57 17.86
CA VAL A 34 15.74 -34.20 16.44
C VAL A 34 16.89 -33.22 16.22
N ASP A 35 17.85 -33.58 15.37
CA ASP A 35 18.90 -32.67 14.94
C ASP A 35 18.42 -31.74 13.82
N TRP A 36 17.95 -30.56 14.22
CA TRP A 36 17.49 -29.50 13.32
C TRP A 36 18.57 -28.94 12.39
N THR A 37 19.86 -29.24 12.64
CA THR A 37 20.95 -28.77 11.79
C THR A 37 21.17 -29.61 10.53
N ARG A 38 20.52 -30.78 10.45
CA ARG A 38 20.58 -31.69 9.28
C ARG A 38 19.44 -31.47 8.29
N LEU A 39 18.57 -30.50 8.53
CA LEU A 39 17.55 -30.11 7.57
C LEU A 39 18.21 -29.57 6.28
N PRO A 40 17.69 -29.90 5.09
CA PRO A 40 18.14 -29.31 3.84
C PRO A 40 18.03 -27.77 3.87
N ASP A 41 18.96 -27.09 3.21
CA ASP A 41 19.04 -25.63 3.19
C ASP A 41 17.72 -24.99 2.74
N ASP A 42 17.07 -25.54 1.70
CA ASP A 42 15.78 -25.07 1.20
C ASP A 42 14.66 -25.18 2.24
N THR A 43 14.66 -26.24 3.05
CA THR A 43 13.69 -26.41 4.15
C THR A 43 13.92 -25.37 5.23
N VAL A 44 15.18 -25.08 5.59
CA VAL A 44 15.51 -24.05 6.58
C VAL A 44 15.12 -22.66 6.07
N LEU A 45 15.40 -22.36 4.79
CA LEU A 45 14.99 -21.11 4.16
C LEU A 45 13.47 -20.95 4.14
N GLN A 46 12.73 -22.03 3.83
CA GLN A 46 11.27 -22.01 3.88
C GLN A 46 10.75 -21.75 5.30
N LEU A 47 11.34 -22.39 6.32
CA LEU A 47 11.01 -22.11 7.73
C LEU A 47 11.28 -20.64 8.08
N PHE A 48 12.43 -20.09 7.65
CA PHE A 48 12.80 -18.70 7.91
C PHE A 48 11.90 -17.70 7.19
N SER A 49 11.35 -18.09 6.03
CA SER A 49 10.40 -17.26 5.28
C SER A 49 9.07 -17.06 6.04
N CYS A 50 8.70 -18.00 6.91
CA CYS A 50 7.49 -17.92 7.73
C CYS A 50 7.65 -17.03 8.97
N LEU A 51 8.86 -16.55 9.27
CA LEU A 51 9.17 -15.77 10.46
C LEU A 51 9.25 -14.27 10.16
N ASN A 52 8.90 -13.45 11.15
CA ASN A 52 9.23 -12.02 11.11
C ASN A 52 10.75 -11.81 11.17
N TYR A 53 11.20 -10.61 10.82
CA TYR A 53 12.61 -10.30 10.67
C TYR A 53 13.42 -10.52 11.97
N ARG A 54 12.82 -10.30 13.15
CA ARG A 54 13.49 -10.43 14.44
C ARG A 54 13.66 -11.89 14.84
N ASP A 55 12.60 -12.69 14.71
CA ASP A 55 12.66 -14.13 14.97
C ASP A 55 13.62 -14.81 14.00
N ARG A 56 13.59 -14.40 12.72
CA ARG A 56 14.57 -14.85 11.74
C ARG A 56 15.99 -14.50 12.14
N ALA A 57 16.25 -13.26 12.54
CA ALA A 57 17.58 -12.83 13.00
C ALA A 57 18.02 -13.60 14.26
N SER A 58 17.09 -13.88 15.17
CA SER A 58 17.33 -14.67 16.37
C SER A 58 17.68 -16.13 16.03
N LEU A 59 16.90 -16.81 15.18
CA LEU A 59 17.22 -18.17 14.75
C LEU A 59 18.53 -18.23 13.96
N SER A 60 18.82 -17.22 13.15
CA SER A 60 20.11 -17.12 12.44
C SER A 60 21.31 -17.03 13.38
N SER A 61 21.10 -16.70 14.66
CA SER A 61 22.19 -16.59 15.64
C SER A 61 22.54 -17.89 16.34
N THR A 62 21.71 -18.94 16.23
CA THR A 62 21.82 -20.16 17.06
C THR A 62 22.93 -21.12 16.63
N CYS A 63 23.20 -21.26 15.33
CA CYS A 63 24.26 -22.14 14.81
C CYS A 63 24.93 -21.56 13.55
N ARG A 64 26.08 -22.11 13.14
CA ARG A 64 26.85 -21.61 11.98
C ARG A 64 26.08 -21.78 10.66
N THR A 65 25.46 -22.94 10.44
CA THR A 65 24.67 -23.22 9.23
C THR A 65 23.52 -22.23 9.07
N TRP A 66 22.73 -22.05 10.13
CA TRP A 66 21.59 -21.12 10.13
C TRP A 66 22.02 -19.65 10.06
N ARG A 67 23.21 -19.31 10.56
CA ARG A 67 23.79 -17.98 10.36
C ARG A 67 24.07 -17.70 8.89
N THR A 68 24.64 -18.66 8.19
CA THR A 68 24.90 -18.55 6.74
C THR A 68 23.60 -18.42 5.96
N LEU A 69 22.63 -19.32 6.20
CA LEU A 69 21.33 -19.32 5.52
C LEU A 69 20.47 -18.10 5.89
N GLY A 70 20.57 -17.64 7.13
CA GLY A 70 19.84 -16.50 7.65
C GLY A 70 20.20 -15.16 7.02
N VAL A 71 21.35 -15.06 6.35
CA VAL A 71 21.77 -13.88 5.57
C VAL A 71 21.30 -13.97 4.12
N SER A 72 20.71 -15.10 3.70
CA SER A 72 20.28 -15.33 2.32
C SER A 72 19.38 -14.18 1.81
N PRO A 73 19.69 -13.57 0.65
CA PRO A 73 18.94 -12.43 0.13
C PRO A 73 17.46 -12.71 -0.10
N SER A 74 17.07 -13.96 -0.38
CA SER A 74 15.67 -14.34 -0.61
C SER A 74 14.79 -14.10 0.62
N LEU A 75 15.38 -14.11 1.81
CA LEU A 75 14.66 -13.84 3.04
C LEU A 75 14.38 -12.34 3.22
N TRP A 76 15.28 -11.48 2.73
CA TRP A 76 15.30 -10.05 3.07
C TRP A 76 14.86 -9.14 1.92
N GLN A 77 14.15 -9.67 0.92
CA GLN A 77 13.53 -8.86 -0.14
C GLN A 77 12.41 -7.96 0.40
N VAL A 78 11.75 -8.40 1.47
CA VAL A 78 10.69 -7.66 2.17
C VAL A 78 11.07 -7.51 3.64
N LEU A 79 11.06 -6.27 4.14
CA LEU A 79 11.35 -5.96 5.53
C LEU A 79 10.23 -5.09 6.11
N ASP A 80 9.56 -5.62 7.13
CA ASP A 80 8.55 -4.89 7.90
C ASP A 80 9.10 -4.56 9.29
N LEU A 81 9.43 -3.28 9.46
CA LEU A 81 9.93 -2.70 10.71
C LEU A 81 8.81 -2.14 11.59
N ARG A 82 7.54 -2.13 11.16
CA ARG A 82 6.44 -1.55 11.96
C ARG A 82 6.24 -2.18 13.35
N PRO A 83 6.44 -3.50 13.55
CA PRO A 83 6.20 -4.13 14.86
C PRO A 83 7.17 -3.69 15.96
N HIS A 84 8.34 -3.15 15.61
CA HIS A 84 9.44 -2.91 16.53
C HIS A 84 10.11 -1.57 16.24
N LYS A 85 10.63 -0.91 17.29
CA LYS A 85 11.41 0.32 17.09
C LYS A 85 12.69 -0.02 16.30
N CYS A 86 12.90 0.64 15.17
CA CYS A 86 14.16 0.57 14.43
C CYS A 86 14.93 1.85 14.67
N ASP A 87 16.00 1.76 15.46
CA ASP A 87 16.96 2.83 15.63
C ASP A 87 18.16 2.64 14.68
N SER A 88 19.12 3.57 14.78
CA SER A 88 20.36 3.57 14.02
C SER A 88 21.14 2.25 14.19
N ASP A 89 21.30 1.78 15.42
CA ASP A 89 22.07 0.56 15.72
C ASP A 89 21.40 -0.68 15.12
N ALA A 90 20.07 -0.79 15.23
CA ALA A 90 19.32 -1.86 14.61
C ALA A 90 19.45 -1.83 13.08
N ALA A 91 19.40 -0.64 12.46
CA ALA A 91 19.56 -0.50 11.02
C ALA A 91 20.97 -0.92 10.57
N VAL A 92 22.02 -0.51 11.28
CA VAL A 92 23.40 -0.94 10.99
C VAL A 92 23.54 -2.46 11.12
N ALA A 93 22.96 -3.06 12.16
CA ALA A 93 22.99 -4.51 12.35
C ALA A 93 22.25 -5.28 11.24
N LEU A 94 21.24 -4.67 10.61
CA LEU A 94 20.46 -5.25 9.51
C LEU A 94 21.06 -4.98 8.12
N ALA A 95 21.86 -3.92 7.96
CA ALA A 95 22.39 -3.48 6.67
C ALA A 95 23.05 -4.60 5.82
N PRO A 96 23.86 -5.52 6.38
CA PRO A 96 24.47 -6.59 5.59
C PRO A 96 23.45 -7.53 4.92
N ARG A 97 22.24 -7.65 5.50
CA ARG A 97 21.17 -8.52 5.02
C ARG A 97 20.25 -7.82 4.01
N CYS A 98 20.27 -6.48 3.95
CA CYS A 98 19.31 -5.66 3.21
C CYS A 98 19.80 -5.23 1.82
N ARG A 99 20.87 -5.83 1.28
CA ARG A 99 21.46 -5.43 0.00
C ARG A 99 20.49 -5.55 -1.19
N ASN A 100 19.63 -6.58 -1.16
CA ASN A 100 18.61 -6.84 -2.18
C ASN A 100 17.20 -6.52 -1.67
N LEU A 101 17.08 -5.64 -0.68
CA LEU A 101 15.80 -5.23 -0.14
C LEU A 101 15.01 -4.46 -1.20
N GLN A 102 13.80 -4.93 -1.51
CA GLN A 102 12.91 -4.35 -2.51
C GLN A 102 11.72 -3.63 -1.87
N LYS A 103 11.19 -4.17 -0.77
CA LYS A 103 10.00 -3.63 -0.10
C LYS A 103 10.29 -3.36 1.37
N LEU A 104 10.05 -2.13 1.79
CA LEU A 104 10.31 -1.69 3.16
C LEU A 104 9.04 -1.06 3.76
N ARG A 105 8.66 -1.54 4.93
CA ARG A 105 7.63 -0.89 5.76
C ARG A 105 8.24 -0.42 7.07
N PHE A 106 7.92 0.79 7.51
CA PHE A 106 8.42 1.33 8.76
C PHE A 106 7.36 2.15 9.49
N ARG A 107 7.63 2.46 10.77
CA ARG A 107 6.78 3.30 11.60
C ARG A 107 7.60 4.36 12.29
N GLY A 108 7.14 5.61 12.22
CA GLY A 108 7.79 6.75 12.87
C GLY A 108 8.97 7.32 12.09
N ALA A 109 9.24 8.61 12.34
CA ALA A 109 10.35 9.32 11.70
C ALA A 109 11.74 8.80 12.11
N GLU A 110 11.92 8.34 13.35
CA GLU A 110 13.20 7.75 13.79
C GLU A 110 13.59 6.55 12.91
N SER A 111 12.62 5.70 12.55
CA SER A 111 12.85 4.61 11.61
C SER A 111 13.15 5.13 10.20
N ALA A 112 12.51 6.22 9.76
CA ALA A 112 12.76 6.83 8.45
C ALA A 112 14.19 7.37 8.30
N ASP A 113 14.74 7.93 9.38
CA ASP A 113 16.13 8.38 9.40
C ASP A 113 17.10 7.18 9.50
N ALA A 114 16.71 6.15 10.26
CA ALA A 114 17.51 4.93 10.41
C ALA A 114 17.60 4.12 9.11
N ILE A 115 16.56 4.07 8.28
CA ILE A 115 16.56 3.24 7.05
C ILE A 115 17.60 3.68 6.02
N ILE A 116 18.08 4.94 6.10
CA ILE A 116 19.21 5.43 5.31
C ILE A 116 20.47 4.58 5.58
N GLN A 117 20.59 4.03 6.79
CA GLN A 117 21.73 3.20 7.22
C GLN A 117 21.61 1.73 6.83
N LEU A 118 20.46 1.28 6.29
CA LEU A 118 20.31 -0.10 5.78
C LEU A 118 21.17 -0.39 4.54
N GLN A 119 21.72 0.65 3.90
CA GLN A 119 22.53 0.55 2.69
C GLN A 119 21.84 -0.20 1.53
N ALA A 120 20.51 -0.31 1.57
CA ALA A 120 19.72 -0.81 0.46
C ALA A 120 19.88 0.16 -0.73
N LYS A 121 19.98 -0.37 -1.94
CA LYS A 121 20.11 0.43 -3.17
C LYS A 121 18.96 0.22 -4.15
N SER A 122 18.24 -0.90 -4.01
CA SER A 122 17.25 -1.36 -4.99
C SER A 122 15.84 -1.40 -4.40
N LEU A 123 15.51 -0.45 -3.52
CA LEU A 123 14.15 -0.33 -3.01
C LEU A 123 13.20 0.08 -4.14
N CYS A 124 12.12 -0.69 -4.27
CA CYS A 124 11.05 -0.46 -5.22
C CYS A 124 9.78 0.02 -4.51
N GLU A 125 9.56 -0.38 -3.25
CA GLU A 125 8.38 0.02 -2.48
C GLU A 125 8.77 0.45 -1.06
N ILE A 126 8.34 1.65 -0.67
CA ILE A 126 8.51 2.20 0.68
C ILE A 126 7.13 2.61 1.20
N SER A 127 6.78 2.13 2.39
CA SER A 127 5.55 2.49 3.11
C SER A 127 5.85 2.85 4.57
N GLY A 128 5.39 4.01 5.00
CA GLY A 128 5.64 4.54 6.34
C GLY A 128 4.38 5.05 7.02
N ASP A 129 4.17 4.64 8.27
CA ASP A 129 3.06 5.10 9.12
C ASP A 129 3.62 6.00 10.25
N TYR A 130 2.82 6.89 10.86
CA TYR A 130 3.25 7.79 11.95
C TYR A 130 4.41 8.72 11.57
N CYS A 131 4.37 9.25 10.35
CA CYS A 131 5.47 9.99 9.72
C CYS A 131 5.48 11.51 9.98
N ARG A 132 4.78 12.02 11.00
CA ARG A 132 4.58 13.48 11.23
C ARG A 132 5.86 14.31 11.33
N LYS A 133 6.96 13.69 11.76
CA LYS A 133 8.26 14.35 11.94
C LYS A 133 9.19 14.22 10.73
N ILE A 134 8.81 13.47 9.69
CA ILE A 134 9.60 13.36 8.45
C ILE A 134 9.63 14.72 7.76
N THR A 135 10.81 15.08 7.25
CA THR A 135 11.06 16.36 6.59
C THR A 135 11.44 16.16 5.13
N ASP A 136 11.46 17.25 4.37
CA ASP A 136 11.93 17.26 2.98
C ASP A 136 13.34 16.72 2.83
N ALA A 137 14.22 16.96 3.80
CA ALA A 137 15.60 16.46 3.78
C ALA A 137 15.62 14.92 3.83
N THR A 138 14.87 14.32 4.76
CA THR A 138 14.77 12.85 4.88
C THR A 138 14.23 12.25 3.57
N LEU A 139 13.16 12.83 3.01
CA LEU A 139 12.58 12.35 1.75
C LEU A 139 13.52 12.52 0.55
N SER A 140 14.23 13.64 0.47
CA SER A 140 15.19 13.90 -0.60
C SER A 140 16.33 12.88 -0.58
N VAL A 141 16.82 12.51 0.61
CA VAL A 141 17.84 11.47 0.76
C VAL A 141 17.30 10.09 0.36
N ILE A 142 16.07 9.75 0.76
CA ILE A 142 15.41 8.50 0.36
C ILE A 142 15.27 8.45 -1.17
N ALA A 143 14.76 9.52 -1.78
CA ALA A 143 14.55 9.61 -3.21
C ALA A 143 15.88 9.50 -3.99
N ALA A 144 16.90 10.26 -3.59
CA ALA A 144 18.20 10.26 -4.25
C ALA A 144 18.94 8.90 -4.18
N ARG A 145 18.61 8.05 -3.20
CA ARG A 145 19.23 6.73 -3.02
C ARG A 145 18.54 5.60 -3.78
N HIS A 146 17.29 5.80 -4.22
CA HIS A 146 16.44 4.74 -4.72
C HIS A 146 15.80 5.14 -6.05
N GLU A 147 16.61 5.24 -7.10
CA GLU A 147 16.14 5.58 -8.46
C GLU A 147 15.11 4.57 -9.01
N SER A 148 15.17 3.32 -8.53
CA SER A 148 14.23 2.24 -8.88
C SER A 148 12.90 2.27 -8.10
N LEU A 149 12.62 3.34 -7.35
CA LEU A 149 11.43 3.42 -6.51
C LEU A 149 10.17 3.51 -7.38
N GLU A 150 9.28 2.52 -7.24
CA GLU A 150 8.00 2.44 -7.94
C GLU A 150 6.82 2.91 -7.07
N SER A 151 6.91 2.73 -5.75
CA SER A 151 5.83 3.10 -4.82
C SER A 151 6.37 3.77 -3.56
N LEU A 152 5.90 4.99 -3.29
CA LEU A 152 6.14 5.69 -2.03
C LEU A 152 4.80 6.02 -1.36
N GLN A 153 4.62 5.57 -0.12
CA GLN A 153 3.39 5.78 0.64
C GLN A 153 3.73 6.25 2.07
N LEU A 154 3.32 7.47 2.45
CA LEU A 154 3.47 8.01 3.80
C LEU A 154 2.10 8.46 4.32
N GLY A 155 1.58 7.79 5.35
CA GLY A 155 0.24 8.01 5.89
C GLY A 155 -0.21 6.84 6.76
N PRO A 156 -1.35 6.91 7.46
CA PRO A 156 -2.41 7.93 7.35
C PRO A 156 -2.12 9.23 8.12
N ASP A 157 -1.13 9.25 9.01
CA ASP A 157 -0.81 10.44 9.81
C ASP A 157 -0.34 11.64 8.99
N PHE A 158 -0.62 12.84 9.51
CA PHE A 158 -0.35 14.09 8.81
C PHE A 158 1.14 14.39 8.74
N CYS A 159 1.69 14.40 7.53
CA CYS A 159 3.09 14.69 7.26
C CYS A 159 3.30 16.20 7.04
N GLU A 160 3.01 17.01 8.07
CA GLU A 160 2.96 18.47 7.97
C GLU A 160 4.30 19.17 7.66
N ARG A 161 5.42 18.44 7.79
CA ARG A 161 6.78 18.93 7.55
C ARG A 161 7.31 18.56 6.17
N ILE A 162 6.48 17.93 5.35
CA ILE A 162 6.75 17.66 3.94
C ILE A 162 6.13 18.79 3.12
N SER A 163 6.91 19.35 2.20
CA SER A 163 6.49 20.39 1.29
C SER A 163 6.51 19.92 -0.17
N SER A 164 6.06 20.80 -1.06
CA SER A 164 6.13 20.61 -2.51
C SER A 164 7.56 20.37 -3.02
N ASP A 165 8.59 20.88 -2.34
CA ASP A 165 9.98 20.68 -2.76
C ASP A 165 10.45 19.23 -2.57
N ALA A 166 9.97 18.53 -1.54
CA ALA A 166 10.21 17.10 -1.42
C ALA A 166 9.56 16.30 -2.54
N ILE A 167 8.34 16.70 -2.95
CA ILE A 167 7.64 16.07 -4.07
C ILE A 167 8.41 16.30 -5.38
N LYS A 168 8.94 17.50 -5.61
CA LYS A 168 9.84 17.80 -6.74
C LYS A 168 11.09 16.92 -6.70
N ALA A 169 11.73 16.78 -5.54
CA ALA A 169 12.90 15.92 -5.38
C ALA A 169 12.58 14.44 -5.68
N ILE A 170 11.44 13.93 -5.19
CA ILE A 170 10.95 12.59 -5.53
C ILE A 170 10.73 12.44 -7.03
N ALA A 171 10.09 13.42 -7.67
CA ALA A 171 9.81 13.37 -9.10
C ALA A 171 11.09 13.27 -9.93
N ILE A 172 12.11 14.06 -9.59
CA ILE A 172 13.37 14.14 -10.32
C ILE A 172 14.23 12.88 -10.09
N CYS A 173 14.29 12.38 -8.84
CA CYS A 173 15.17 11.27 -8.48
C CYS A 173 14.57 9.89 -8.76
N CYS A 174 13.24 9.76 -8.84
CA CYS A 174 12.54 8.47 -8.99
C CYS A 174 11.73 8.41 -10.30
N PRO A 175 12.38 8.27 -11.47
CA PRO A 175 11.67 8.26 -12.76
C PRO A 175 10.77 7.03 -12.97
N GLN A 176 11.00 5.94 -12.22
CA GLN A 176 10.21 4.72 -12.26
C GLN A 176 8.96 4.76 -11.36
N LEU A 177 8.67 5.90 -10.74
CA LEU A 177 7.56 6.02 -9.80
C LEU A 177 6.22 5.76 -10.50
N ARG A 178 5.48 4.80 -9.94
CA ARG A 178 4.13 4.38 -10.37
C ARG A 178 3.07 4.81 -9.38
N ARG A 179 3.43 4.95 -8.10
CA ARG A 179 2.51 5.29 -7.02
C ARG A 179 3.14 6.27 -6.04
N LEU A 180 2.46 7.39 -5.80
CA LEU A 180 2.81 8.36 -4.77
C LEU A 180 1.59 8.63 -3.90
N ARG A 181 1.65 8.29 -2.62
CA ARG A 181 0.56 8.54 -1.69
C ARG A 181 1.08 9.22 -0.44
N LEU A 182 0.60 10.42 -0.16
CA LEU A 182 1.03 11.25 0.95
C LEU A 182 -0.21 11.76 1.69
N SER A 183 -0.12 11.86 3.01
CA SER A 183 -1.21 12.33 3.87
C SER A 183 -0.81 13.59 4.65
N GLY A 184 -1.72 14.55 4.76
CA GLY A 184 -1.59 15.73 5.62
C GLY A 184 -0.49 16.70 5.21
N ILE A 185 -0.24 16.86 3.91
CA ILE A 185 0.65 17.91 3.39
C ILE A 185 -0.11 19.23 3.36
N ARG A 186 0.52 20.30 3.83
CA ARG A 186 -0.15 21.62 3.88
C ARG A 186 -0.44 22.16 2.49
N GLU A 187 0.54 22.10 1.59
CA GLU A 187 0.41 22.66 0.26
C GLU A 187 1.17 21.81 -0.77
N VAL A 188 0.44 21.42 -1.82
CA VAL A 188 0.97 20.74 -3.00
C VAL A 188 0.77 21.67 -4.21
N ASP A 189 1.84 22.37 -4.57
CA ASP A 189 1.85 23.36 -5.65
C ASP A 189 1.83 22.71 -7.04
N GLY A 190 1.48 23.51 -8.05
CA GLY A 190 1.45 23.06 -9.43
C GLY A 190 2.82 22.68 -9.98
N ASP A 191 3.90 23.29 -9.49
CA ASP A 191 5.26 22.99 -9.95
C ASP A 191 5.70 21.57 -9.55
N ALA A 192 5.36 21.13 -8.34
CA ALA A 192 5.60 19.77 -7.87
C ALA A 192 4.81 18.75 -8.68
N ILE A 193 3.54 19.01 -8.93
CA ILE A 193 2.70 18.12 -9.73
C ILE A 193 3.18 18.09 -11.20
N ASN A 194 3.58 19.23 -11.75
CA ASN A 194 4.14 19.30 -13.10
C ASN A 194 5.51 18.59 -13.18
N ALA A 195 6.32 18.61 -12.12
CA ALA A 195 7.54 17.81 -12.05
C ALA A 195 7.22 16.31 -12.10
N LEU A 196 6.22 15.85 -11.35
CA LEU A 196 5.73 14.46 -11.43
C LEU A 196 5.29 14.10 -12.85
N ALA A 197 4.49 14.97 -13.50
CA ALA A 197 4.02 14.75 -14.87
C ALA A 197 5.17 14.65 -15.88
N ARG A 198 6.25 15.42 -15.70
CA ARG A 198 7.40 15.47 -16.63
C ARG A 198 8.37 14.30 -16.44
N HIS A 199 8.68 13.95 -15.19
CA HIS A 199 9.75 13.01 -14.86
C HIS A 199 9.25 11.58 -14.57
N CYS A 200 8.05 11.41 -14.00
CA CYS A 200 7.48 10.12 -13.64
C CYS A 200 6.42 9.65 -14.65
N ARG A 201 6.85 9.27 -15.86
CA ARG A 201 5.92 8.93 -16.97
C ARG A 201 5.05 7.69 -16.74
N ASN A 202 5.43 6.85 -15.77
CA ASN A 202 4.71 5.65 -15.38
C ASN A 202 3.78 5.87 -14.17
N LEU A 203 3.65 7.11 -13.68
CA LEU A 203 2.87 7.45 -12.49
C LEU A 203 1.38 7.24 -12.76
N MET A 204 0.81 6.23 -12.11
CA MET A 204 -0.57 5.79 -12.33
C MET A 204 -1.48 6.01 -11.12
N ASP A 205 -0.92 6.25 -9.94
CA ASP A 205 -1.67 6.35 -8.68
C ASP A 205 -1.12 7.51 -7.83
N ILE A 206 -1.93 8.56 -7.68
CA ILE A 206 -1.65 9.68 -6.78
C ILE A 206 -2.70 9.69 -5.68
N GLY A 207 -2.25 9.70 -4.43
CA GLY A 207 -3.09 9.94 -3.26
C GLY A 207 -2.57 11.13 -2.47
N LEU A 208 -3.34 12.22 -2.42
CA LEU A 208 -3.04 13.40 -1.62
C LEU A 208 -4.16 13.56 -0.59
N ILE A 209 -4.07 12.77 0.47
CA ILE A 209 -5.11 12.67 1.50
C ILE A 209 -4.91 13.75 2.55
N ASP A 210 -6.00 14.32 3.06
CA ASP A 210 -6.00 15.31 4.16
C ASP A 210 -5.08 16.51 3.92
N CYS A 211 -4.83 16.84 2.66
CA CYS A 211 -3.99 17.98 2.28
C CYS A 211 -4.80 19.28 2.31
N LEU A 212 -4.23 20.38 2.81
CA LEU A 212 -5.01 21.63 2.96
C LEU A 212 -5.23 22.35 1.63
N ASN A 213 -4.22 22.35 0.76
CA ASN A 213 -4.27 22.95 -0.56
C ASN A 213 -3.55 22.07 -1.58
N VAL A 214 -4.19 21.80 -2.71
CA VAL A 214 -3.65 21.00 -3.80
C VAL A 214 -4.02 21.68 -5.11
N ASP A 215 -3.05 21.93 -5.99
CA ASP A 215 -3.32 22.53 -7.31
C ASP A 215 -4.11 21.56 -8.21
N GLU A 216 -5.43 21.78 -8.26
CA GLU A 216 -6.35 20.95 -9.02
C GLU A 216 -6.14 21.03 -10.54
N LEU A 217 -5.61 22.14 -11.04
CA LEU A 217 -5.32 22.33 -12.46
C LEU A 217 -4.12 21.48 -12.86
N ALA A 218 -3.05 21.53 -12.06
CA ALA A 218 -1.83 20.78 -12.33
C ALA A 218 -2.04 19.27 -12.29
N LEU A 219 -2.92 18.76 -11.41
CA LEU A 219 -3.30 17.33 -11.41
C LEU A 219 -3.84 16.85 -12.77
N GLY A 220 -4.49 17.74 -13.53
CA GLY A 220 -4.94 17.48 -14.89
C GLY A 220 -3.82 17.28 -15.92
N ASN A 221 -2.57 17.66 -15.60
CA ASN A 221 -1.42 17.51 -16.49
C ASN A 221 -0.77 16.11 -16.38
N VAL A 222 -1.12 15.30 -15.37
CA VAL A 222 -0.57 13.95 -15.17
C VAL A 222 -1.35 12.95 -16.03
N LEU A 223 -1.07 12.91 -17.34
CA LEU A 223 -1.83 12.12 -18.31
C LEU A 223 -1.74 10.59 -18.11
N SER A 224 -0.73 10.11 -17.39
CA SER A 224 -0.52 8.70 -17.04
C SER A 224 -1.44 8.21 -15.91
N LEU A 225 -2.14 9.12 -15.23
CA LEU A 225 -2.90 8.83 -14.02
C LEU A 225 -4.09 7.91 -14.29
N ARG A 226 -4.20 6.85 -13.48
CA ARG A 226 -5.32 5.90 -13.47
C ARG A 226 -6.17 6.03 -12.22
N PHE A 227 -5.54 6.38 -11.10
CA PHE A 227 -6.18 6.47 -9.80
C PHE A 227 -5.77 7.76 -9.11
N LEU A 228 -6.76 8.54 -8.67
CA LEU A 228 -6.57 9.78 -7.94
C LEU A 228 -7.37 9.74 -6.65
N SER A 229 -6.74 10.04 -5.52
CA SER A 229 -7.45 10.36 -4.27
C SER A 229 -7.05 11.74 -3.79
N VAL A 230 -8.07 12.56 -3.53
CA VAL A 230 -7.98 13.87 -2.87
C VAL A 230 -8.85 13.85 -1.61
N ALA A 231 -8.99 12.69 -0.98
CA ALA A 231 -9.88 12.54 0.16
C ALA A 231 -9.45 13.44 1.33
N GLY A 232 -10.41 14.12 1.96
CA GLY A 232 -10.14 15.04 3.07
C GLY A 232 -9.48 16.36 2.67
N THR A 233 -9.21 16.60 1.38
CA THR A 233 -8.71 17.90 0.96
C THR A 233 -9.79 18.96 1.10
N THR A 234 -9.43 20.13 1.63
CA THR A 234 -10.34 21.26 1.79
C THR A 234 -10.11 22.30 0.69
N ASN A 235 -11.07 23.21 0.46
CA ASN A 235 -10.96 24.33 -0.48
C ASN A 235 -10.71 23.96 -1.96
N MET A 236 -11.12 22.76 -2.39
CA MET A 236 -10.97 22.32 -3.77
C MET A 236 -11.90 23.10 -4.70
N LYS A 237 -11.37 23.74 -5.75
CA LYS A 237 -12.21 24.42 -6.75
C LYS A 237 -12.72 23.42 -7.78
N TRP A 238 -13.80 22.72 -7.44
CA TRP A 238 -14.38 21.65 -8.26
C TRP A 238 -14.68 22.04 -9.72
N SER A 239 -15.05 23.30 -9.99
CA SER A 239 -15.28 23.78 -11.36
C SER A 239 -14.03 23.67 -12.24
N LEU A 240 -12.86 24.00 -11.69
CA LEU A 240 -11.56 23.92 -12.36
C LEU A 240 -11.07 22.48 -12.45
N ALA A 241 -11.22 21.71 -11.37
CA ALA A 241 -10.91 20.28 -11.36
C ALA A 241 -11.67 19.53 -12.45
N LEU A 242 -12.99 19.76 -12.56
CA LEU A 242 -13.86 19.14 -13.57
C LEU A 242 -13.42 19.42 -15.01
N GLN A 243 -12.94 20.63 -15.30
CA GLN A 243 -12.53 21.04 -16.65
C GLN A 243 -11.30 20.26 -17.13
N ASN A 244 -10.45 19.80 -16.21
CA ASN A 244 -9.17 19.18 -16.53
C ASN A 244 -9.20 17.66 -16.28
N TRP A 245 -9.76 17.21 -15.16
CA TRP A 245 -9.77 15.78 -14.80
C TRP A 245 -10.66 14.96 -15.74
N SER A 246 -11.71 15.56 -16.31
CA SER A 246 -12.56 14.90 -17.31
C SER A 246 -11.82 14.58 -18.62
N LYS A 247 -10.70 15.27 -18.89
CA LYS A 247 -9.86 15.06 -20.07
C LYS A 247 -8.76 14.02 -19.85
N LEU A 248 -8.59 13.52 -18.62
CA LEU A 248 -7.56 12.54 -18.32
C LEU A 248 -7.88 11.21 -19.04
N PRO A 249 -7.00 10.73 -19.93
CA PRO A 249 -7.32 9.63 -20.85
C PRO A 249 -7.39 8.27 -20.15
N ASN A 250 -6.81 8.14 -18.96
CA ASN A 250 -6.66 6.85 -18.26
C ASN A 250 -7.31 6.84 -16.87
N LEU A 251 -7.92 7.95 -16.42
CA LEU A 251 -8.47 8.05 -15.08
C LEU A 251 -9.66 7.10 -14.91
N MET A 252 -9.48 6.08 -14.08
CA MET A 252 -10.42 4.98 -13.85
C MET A 252 -11.08 5.07 -12.48
N GLY A 253 -10.33 5.46 -11.45
CA GLY A 253 -10.82 5.62 -10.10
C GLY A 253 -10.53 7.02 -9.56
N LEU A 254 -11.53 7.65 -8.98
CA LEU A 254 -11.41 8.93 -8.31
C LEU A 254 -12.00 8.84 -6.91
N ASP A 255 -11.26 9.30 -5.92
CA ASP A 255 -11.71 9.38 -4.53
C ASP A 255 -11.74 10.83 -4.07
N VAL A 256 -12.94 11.27 -3.75
CA VAL A 256 -13.30 12.62 -3.27
C VAL A 256 -13.94 12.56 -1.88
N SER A 257 -13.76 11.44 -1.17
CA SER A 257 -14.33 11.23 0.15
C SER A 257 -13.92 12.34 1.12
N ARG A 258 -14.79 12.73 2.06
CA ARG A 258 -14.51 13.78 3.06
C ARG A 258 -14.19 15.16 2.46
N THR A 259 -14.70 15.45 1.26
CA THR A 259 -14.62 16.77 0.62
C THR A 259 -15.99 17.45 0.52
N ASP A 260 -16.00 18.71 0.07
CA ASP A 260 -17.18 19.56 -0.14
C ASP A 260 -17.80 19.44 -1.54
N ILE A 261 -17.48 18.37 -2.29
CA ILE A 261 -18.03 18.16 -3.63
C ILE A 261 -19.57 18.16 -3.63
N ILE A 262 -20.16 18.91 -4.57
CA ILE A 262 -21.61 19.03 -4.72
C ILE A 262 -22.17 18.00 -5.73
N PRO A 263 -23.47 17.63 -5.64
CA PRO A 263 -24.09 16.61 -6.50
C PRO A 263 -23.90 16.85 -8.00
N ASN A 264 -24.08 18.09 -8.45
CA ASN A 264 -23.91 18.44 -9.86
C ASN A 264 -22.47 18.24 -10.34
N ALA A 265 -21.47 18.49 -9.48
CA ALA A 265 -20.08 18.23 -9.81
C ALA A 265 -19.82 16.72 -9.94
N ALA A 266 -20.30 15.92 -8.98
CA ALA A 266 -20.19 14.46 -9.04
C ALA A 266 -20.86 13.84 -10.28
N LEU A 267 -22.07 14.30 -10.65
CA LEU A 267 -22.75 13.85 -11.87
C LEU A 267 -21.97 14.25 -13.13
N ARG A 268 -21.36 15.44 -13.15
CA ARG A 268 -20.52 15.89 -14.27
C ARG A 268 -19.25 15.07 -14.43
N LEU A 269 -18.62 14.62 -13.33
CA LEU A 269 -17.49 13.69 -13.41
C LEU A 269 -17.89 12.41 -14.14
N PHE A 270 -19.05 11.85 -13.80
CA PHE A 270 -19.55 10.66 -14.46
C PHE A 270 -19.94 10.87 -15.91
N SER A 271 -20.56 12.00 -16.26
CA SER A 271 -21.00 12.25 -17.64
C SER A 271 -19.87 12.67 -18.57
N SER A 272 -18.89 13.43 -18.07
CA SER A 272 -17.85 14.06 -18.88
C SER A 272 -16.59 13.20 -19.02
N SER A 273 -16.33 12.28 -18.08
CA SER A 273 -15.12 11.46 -18.07
C SER A 273 -15.42 10.07 -18.67
N PRO A 274 -14.96 9.75 -19.89
CA PRO A 274 -15.28 8.47 -20.53
C PRO A 274 -14.66 7.27 -19.82
N CYS A 275 -13.47 7.45 -19.23
CA CYS A 275 -12.69 6.35 -18.64
C CYS A 275 -12.98 6.10 -17.16
N LEU A 276 -13.62 7.06 -16.48
CA LEU A 276 -13.91 6.97 -15.05
C LEU A 276 -14.94 5.86 -14.82
N LYS A 277 -14.57 4.86 -14.02
CA LYS A 277 -15.41 3.72 -13.67
C LYS A 277 -15.86 3.76 -12.22
N ILE A 278 -15.04 4.29 -11.32
CA ILE A 278 -15.28 4.25 -9.88
C ILE A 278 -15.12 5.65 -9.30
N LEU A 279 -16.13 6.11 -8.56
CA LEU A 279 -16.07 7.31 -7.75
C LEU A 279 -16.31 6.94 -6.28
N CYS A 280 -15.34 7.21 -5.42
CA CYS A 280 -15.50 7.12 -3.97
C CYS A 280 -15.82 8.50 -3.42
N ALA A 281 -16.96 8.63 -2.74
CA ALA A 281 -17.45 9.87 -2.17
C ALA A 281 -18.09 9.58 -0.80
N LEU A 282 -17.29 8.99 0.09
CA LEU A 282 -17.70 8.64 1.46
C LEU A 282 -17.61 9.89 2.35
N TYR A 283 -18.62 10.11 3.19
CA TYR A 283 -18.67 11.22 4.14
C TYR A 283 -18.57 12.59 3.46
N CYS A 284 -19.33 12.77 2.38
CA CYS A 284 -19.44 14.03 1.63
C CYS A 284 -20.78 14.72 1.99
N PRO A 285 -20.79 15.71 2.90
CA PRO A 285 -22.04 16.24 3.47
C PRO A 285 -23.02 16.78 2.42
N ALA A 286 -22.52 17.47 1.39
CA ALA A 286 -23.35 18.04 0.33
C ALA A 286 -23.98 16.98 -0.59
N LEU A 287 -23.35 15.82 -0.75
CA LEU A 287 -23.91 14.70 -1.52
C LEU A 287 -24.95 13.92 -0.70
N GLU A 288 -24.61 13.65 0.56
CA GLU A 288 -25.42 12.80 1.44
C GLU A 288 -26.72 13.47 1.89
N GLN A 289 -26.75 14.81 1.91
CA GLN A 289 -27.95 15.59 2.24
C GLN A 289 -28.88 15.79 1.02
N ASP A 290 -28.41 15.54 -0.21
CA ASP A 290 -29.22 15.71 -1.41
C ASP A 290 -30.04 14.45 -1.70
N ALA A 291 -31.33 14.49 -1.33
CA ALA A 291 -32.25 13.37 -1.53
C ALA A 291 -32.41 12.94 -2.99
N SER A 292 -32.25 13.86 -3.95
CA SER A 292 -32.34 13.55 -5.38
C SER A 292 -31.12 12.77 -5.87
N PHE A 293 -29.94 13.09 -5.34
CA PHE A 293 -28.71 12.37 -5.64
C PHE A 293 -28.72 10.97 -5.02
N VAL A 294 -29.12 10.86 -3.76
CA VAL A 294 -29.20 9.58 -3.03
C VAL A 294 -30.18 8.59 -3.67
N SER A 295 -31.31 9.09 -4.20
CA SER A 295 -32.31 8.24 -4.87
C SER A 295 -31.95 7.89 -6.32
N ASN A 296 -30.99 8.59 -6.93
CA ASN A 296 -30.61 8.39 -8.31
C ASN A 296 -29.50 7.35 -8.44
N ASN A 297 -29.88 6.09 -8.63
CA ASN A 297 -28.94 4.97 -8.84
C ASN A 297 -28.45 4.83 -10.30
N ASN A 298 -28.79 5.76 -11.20
CA ASN A 298 -28.60 5.57 -12.63
C ASN A 298 -27.25 6.14 -13.12
N HIS A 299 -26.14 5.55 -12.67
CA HIS A 299 -24.78 5.99 -13.00
C HIS A 299 -24.19 5.37 -14.28
N LYS A 300 -25.03 4.91 -15.23
CA LYS A 300 -24.62 4.36 -16.53
C LYS A 300 -23.54 3.26 -16.45
N GLY A 301 -23.63 2.36 -15.48
CA GLY A 301 -22.68 1.26 -15.28
C GLY A 301 -21.36 1.65 -14.62
N LYS A 302 -21.30 2.83 -13.98
CA LYS A 302 -20.18 3.26 -13.14
C LYS A 302 -20.49 3.03 -11.67
N LEU A 303 -19.45 2.73 -10.89
CA LEU A 303 -19.53 2.47 -9.46
C LEU A 303 -19.48 3.77 -8.67
N LEU A 304 -20.43 3.97 -7.77
CA LEU A 304 -20.41 5.02 -6.76
C LEU A 304 -20.30 4.37 -5.39
N LEU A 305 -19.24 4.68 -4.64
CA LEU A 305 -19.07 4.27 -3.25
C LEU A 305 -19.34 5.47 -2.34
N SER A 306 -20.50 5.50 -1.70
CA SER A 306 -20.94 6.53 -0.76
C SER A 306 -21.55 5.90 0.50
N PHE A 307 -21.79 6.70 1.55
CA PHE A 307 -22.36 6.22 2.81
C PHE A 307 -23.75 5.59 2.67
N PHE A 308 -24.52 6.00 1.64
CA PHE A 308 -25.87 5.50 1.36
C PHE A 308 -25.89 4.31 0.38
N THR A 309 -24.74 3.89 -0.14
CA THR A 309 -24.60 2.69 -0.98
C THR A 309 -24.10 1.50 -0.16
N ASP A 310 -24.51 0.28 -0.53
CA ASP A 310 -23.88 -0.92 0.02
C ASP A 310 -22.53 -1.14 -0.67
N ILE A 311 -21.46 -0.63 -0.04
CA ILE A 311 -20.09 -0.68 -0.55
C ILE A 311 -19.69 -2.11 -0.97
N PHE A 312 -20.09 -3.13 -0.20
CA PHE A 312 -19.73 -4.51 -0.49
C PHE A 312 -20.46 -5.05 -1.71
N LYS A 313 -21.75 -4.72 -1.85
CA LYS A 313 -22.55 -5.08 -3.02
C LYS A 313 -22.04 -4.38 -4.29
N GLU A 314 -21.71 -3.09 -4.18
CA GLU A 314 -21.14 -2.30 -5.26
C GLU A 314 -19.79 -2.90 -5.70
N VAL A 315 -18.86 -3.15 -4.77
CA VAL A 315 -17.57 -3.78 -5.10
C VAL A 315 -17.76 -5.20 -5.64
N ALA A 316 -18.74 -5.97 -5.15
CA ALA A 316 -19.09 -7.29 -5.69
C ALA A 316 -19.55 -7.22 -7.15
N SER A 317 -20.25 -6.15 -7.56
CA SER A 317 -20.72 -5.97 -8.95
C SER A 317 -19.60 -5.87 -9.98
N LEU A 318 -18.36 -5.57 -9.54
CA LEU A 318 -17.18 -5.61 -10.40
C LEU A 318 -16.79 -7.04 -10.82
N PHE A 319 -17.34 -8.06 -10.14
CA PHE A 319 -17.11 -9.47 -10.42
C PHE A 319 -18.37 -10.09 -11.05
N ALA A 320 -18.21 -10.68 -12.24
CA ALA A 320 -19.34 -11.27 -12.98
C ALA A 320 -19.96 -12.52 -12.31
N ASP A 321 -19.26 -13.17 -11.36
CA ASP A 321 -19.58 -14.54 -10.87
C ASP A 321 -19.78 -14.69 -9.35
N THR A 322 -19.81 -13.63 -8.54
CA THR A 322 -19.94 -13.79 -7.08
C THR A 322 -21.41 -13.94 -6.64
N THR A 323 -21.94 -15.15 -6.76
CA THR A 323 -23.35 -15.46 -6.46
C THR A 323 -23.68 -15.69 -4.97
N ASN A 324 -22.77 -15.53 -3.99
CA ASN A 324 -23.18 -15.84 -2.60
C ASN A 324 -22.46 -15.21 -1.39
N LYS A 325 -21.48 -14.30 -1.50
CA LYS A 325 -20.81 -13.72 -0.31
C LYS A 325 -20.32 -12.27 -0.47
N GLU A 326 -21.25 -11.34 -0.65
CA GLU A 326 -20.99 -9.89 -0.75
C GLU A 326 -20.00 -9.36 0.33
N ARG A 327 -20.08 -9.87 1.57
CA ARG A 327 -19.21 -9.41 2.67
C ARG A 327 -17.75 -9.84 2.63
N ASN A 328 -17.38 -10.82 1.79
CA ASN A 328 -16.03 -11.39 1.75
C ASN A 328 -15.28 -11.10 0.43
N VAL A 329 -15.75 -10.15 -0.37
CA VAL A 329 -15.23 -9.88 -1.72
C VAL A 329 -13.71 -9.67 -1.75
N PHE A 330 -13.14 -8.91 -0.82
CA PHE A 330 -11.68 -8.72 -0.74
C PHE A 330 -10.92 -10.01 -0.38
N MET A 331 -11.50 -10.87 0.46
CA MET A 331 -10.89 -12.17 0.79
C MET A 331 -10.94 -13.13 -0.39
N GLU A 332 -12.05 -13.15 -1.14
CA GLU A 332 -12.20 -13.98 -2.34
C GLU A 332 -11.25 -13.51 -3.44
N TRP A 333 -11.19 -12.20 -3.71
CA TRP A 333 -10.24 -11.60 -4.66
C TRP A 333 -8.79 -11.97 -4.36
N ARG A 334 -8.36 -11.88 -3.09
CA ARG A 334 -6.97 -12.25 -2.70
C ARG A 334 -6.66 -13.73 -2.99
N ASN A 335 -7.66 -14.60 -2.92
CA ASN A 335 -7.57 -16.05 -3.11
C ASN A 335 -7.78 -16.52 -4.57
N LEU A 336 -8.08 -15.62 -5.53
CA LEU A 336 -8.25 -15.98 -6.94
C LEU A 336 -6.95 -16.58 -7.53
N LYS A 337 -7.07 -17.74 -8.18
CA LYS A 337 -5.94 -18.46 -8.81
C LYS A 337 -5.43 -17.76 -10.08
N THR A 338 -6.34 -17.14 -10.83
CA THR A 338 -6.03 -16.34 -12.02
C THR A 338 -6.36 -14.89 -11.72
N LYS A 339 -5.36 -14.01 -11.76
CA LYS A 339 -5.54 -12.58 -11.48
C LYS A 339 -5.44 -11.76 -12.76
N ASP A 340 -6.48 -11.00 -13.06
CA ASP A 340 -6.39 -9.93 -14.06
C ASP A 340 -5.67 -8.74 -13.43
N ARG A 341 -4.51 -8.38 -13.99
CA ARG A 341 -3.68 -7.26 -13.52
C ARG A 341 -4.46 -5.94 -13.43
N LYS A 342 -5.40 -5.69 -14.34
CA LYS A 342 -6.20 -4.45 -14.31
C LYS A 342 -7.16 -4.43 -13.13
N MET A 343 -7.78 -5.57 -12.83
CA MET A 343 -8.68 -5.72 -11.70
C MET A 343 -7.93 -5.68 -10.37
N ASP A 344 -6.74 -6.29 -10.31
CA ASP A 344 -5.86 -6.20 -9.15
C ASP A 344 -5.49 -4.76 -8.82
N ASP A 345 -5.16 -3.93 -9.81
CA ASP A 345 -4.84 -2.52 -9.57
C ASP A 345 -6.03 -1.77 -8.92
N VAL A 346 -7.25 -2.02 -9.42
CA VAL A 346 -8.49 -1.44 -8.89
C VAL A 346 -8.75 -1.89 -7.46
N MET A 347 -8.66 -3.19 -7.20
CA MET A 347 -8.93 -3.76 -5.88
C MET A 347 -7.90 -3.32 -4.84
N ASN A 348 -6.61 -3.28 -5.21
CA ASN A 348 -5.55 -2.73 -4.34
C ASN A 348 -5.77 -1.25 -4.03
N TRP A 349 -6.30 -0.47 -4.99
CA TRP A 349 -6.62 0.93 -4.78
C TRP A 349 -7.84 1.11 -3.87
N LEU A 350 -8.92 0.36 -4.10
CA LEU A 350 -10.11 0.36 -3.26
C LEU A 350 -9.83 -0.07 -1.83
N GLU A 351 -9.07 -1.16 -1.64
CA GLU A 351 -8.67 -1.62 -0.30
C GLU A 351 -7.95 -0.51 0.47
N TRP A 352 -7.05 0.22 -0.21
CA TRP A 352 -6.33 1.33 0.39
C TRP A 352 -7.25 2.51 0.73
N ILE A 353 -8.18 2.91 -0.14
CA ILE A 353 -9.14 3.98 0.17
C ILE A 353 -9.97 3.61 1.38
N LEU A 354 -10.59 2.43 1.37
CA LEU A 354 -11.46 1.99 2.45
C LEU A 354 -10.70 1.88 3.76
N SER A 355 -9.41 1.51 3.74
CA SER A 355 -8.58 1.50 4.95
C SER A 355 -8.27 2.90 5.49
N HIS A 356 -8.47 3.97 4.73
CA HIS A 356 -8.24 5.36 5.16
C HIS A 356 -9.54 6.14 5.37
N SER A 357 -10.64 5.74 4.73
CA SER A 357 -11.94 6.40 4.84
C SER A 357 -12.82 5.80 5.95
N LEU A 358 -12.64 4.52 6.31
CA LEU A 358 -13.43 3.82 7.34
C LEU A 358 -12.72 3.71 8.70
N LEU A 359 -11.55 4.31 8.85
CA LEU A 359 -10.88 4.56 10.14
C LEU A 359 -11.31 5.93 10.67
#